data_AF-A0A5B6W337-F1
#
_entry.id   AF-A0A5B6W337-F1
#
_cell.length_a   1.000
_cell.length_b   1.000
_cell.length_c   1.000
_cell.angle_alpha   90.00
_cell.angle_beta   90.00
_cell.angle_gamma   90.00
#
_symmetry.space_group_name_H-M   'P 1'
#
loop_
_entity.id
_entity.type
_entity.pdbx_description
1 polymer ?
#
loop_
_entity_poly.entity_id
_entity_poly.type
_entity_poly.pdbx_seq_one_letter_code
_entity_poly.pdbx_strand_id
1 'polypeptide(L)'
;MASHAANLWVLLGLGLAGIFLMTKRLKKTIKADFGAFIQKLELLPPPQPAPPKAPHPLTGLKFAVSDVFDIEGFVTGFGHPDWLRTHEPSTRTSPVVLALVEGGATCIGKTVVDELAYRYLPLQTVFLRSRLWVFNNVLELTGMDGEEGKGGGELEGMITC
;
A
#
# COMPACT_ATOMS: atom_id res chain seq x y z
N MET A 1 7.24 -50.22 -40.79
CA MET A 1 6.97 -50.10 -39.33
C MET A 1 7.54 -48.80 -38.73
N ALA A 2 7.55 -47.67 -39.46
CA ALA A 2 8.15 -46.40 -38.99
C ALA A 2 7.12 -45.33 -38.58
N SER A 3 5.85 -45.48 -38.99
CA SER A 3 4.79 -44.48 -38.78
C SER A 3 4.26 -44.41 -37.35
N HIS A 4 4.27 -45.52 -36.59
CA HIS A 4 3.78 -45.52 -35.20
C HIS A 4 4.68 -44.73 -34.25
N ALA A 5 6.01 -44.82 -34.42
CA ALA A 5 6.96 -44.10 -33.57
C ALA A 5 6.91 -42.59 -33.77
N ALA A 6 6.69 -42.13 -35.01
CA ALA A 6 6.57 -40.71 -35.35
C ALA A 6 5.29 -40.09 -34.73
N ASN A 7 4.16 -40.79 -34.81
CA ASN A 7 2.90 -40.32 -34.24
C ASN A 7 2.94 -40.24 -32.70
N LEU A 8 3.64 -41.18 -32.05
CA LEU A 8 3.87 -41.18 -30.61
C LEU A 8 4.72 -39.97 -30.15
N TRP A 9 5.80 -39.66 -30.87
CA TRP A 9 6.64 -38.50 -30.56
C TRP A 9 5.93 -37.16 -30.73
N VAL A 10 5.06 -37.04 -31.75
CA VAL A 10 4.25 -35.83 -31.98
C VAL A 10 3.24 -35.62 -30.86
N LEU A 11 2.54 -36.68 -30.43
CA LEU A 11 1.58 -36.61 -29.32
C LEU A 11 2.26 -36.25 -27.99
N LEU A 12 3.46 -36.79 -27.74
CA LEU A 12 4.23 -36.52 -26.53
C LEU A 12 4.78 -35.08 -26.52
N GLY A 13 5.23 -34.58 -27.68
CA GLY A 13 5.65 -33.19 -27.88
C GLY A 13 4.51 -32.17 -27.69
N LEU A 14 3.34 -32.43 -28.26
CA LEU A 14 2.15 -31.58 -28.08
C LEU A 14 1.65 -31.60 -26.63
N GLY A 15 1.67 -32.76 -25.97
CA GLY A 15 1.31 -32.88 -24.56
C GLY A 15 2.25 -32.09 -23.65
N LEU A 16 3.56 -32.24 -23.82
CA LEU A 16 4.56 -31.48 -23.06
C LEU A 16 4.49 -29.98 -23.35
N ALA A 17 4.27 -29.57 -24.61
CA ALA A 17 4.08 -28.17 -24.98
C ALA A 17 2.83 -27.58 -24.32
N GLY A 18 1.73 -28.32 -24.27
CA GLY A 18 0.50 -27.93 -23.58
C GLY A 18 0.69 -27.78 -22.07
N ILE A 19 1.35 -28.74 -21.43
CA ILE A 19 1.68 -28.68 -19.98
C ILE A 19 2.62 -27.50 -19.70
N PHE A 20 3.62 -27.26 -20.55
CA PHE A 20 4.53 -26.13 -20.44
C PHE A 20 3.81 -24.78 -20.57
N LEU A 21 2.86 -24.67 -21.51
CA LEU A 21 2.04 -23.48 -21.67
C LEU A 21 1.12 -23.24 -20.46
N MET A 22 0.53 -24.32 -19.92
CA MET A 22 -0.35 -24.28 -18.76
C MET A 22 0.41 -23.91 -17.46
N THR A 23 1.61 -24.47 -17.26
CA THR A 23 2.48 -24.13 -16.12
C THR A 23 2.96 -22.68 -16.19
N LYS A 24 3.24 -22.14 -17.39
CA LYS A 24 3.53 -20.71 -17.57
C LYS A 24 2.35 -19.79 -17.25
N ARG A 25 1.12 -20.22 -17.51
CA ARG A 25 -0.10 -19.47 -17.14
C ARG A 25 -0.33 -19.46 -15.63
N LEU A 26 -0.06 -20.57 -14.94
CA LEU A 26 -0.23 -20.69 -13.49
C LEU A 26 0.81 -19.89 -12.70
N LYS A 27 2.05 -19.80 -13.17
CA LYS A 27 3.12 -19.05 -12.48
C LYS A 27 2.93 -17.53 -12.50
N LYS A 28 1.98 -17.02 -13.31
CA LYS A 28 1.85 -15.58 -13.59
C LYS A 28 1.02 -14.81 -12.56
N THR A 29 0.35 -15.46 -11.60
CA THR A 29 -0.88 -14.85 -11.04
C THR A 29 -1.02 -14.77 -9.53
N ILE A 30 0.03 -14.97 -8.75
CA ILE A 30 -0.04 -14.64 -7.30
C ILE A 30 1.14 -13.73 -6.95
N LYS A 31 0.93 -12.42 -7.17
CA LYS A 31 1.80 -11.39 -6.57
C LYS A 31 1.64 -11.53 -5.06
N ALA A 32 2.73 -11.50 -4.29
CA ALA A 32 2.71 -11.69 -2.84
C ALA A 32 1.73 -10.75 -2.11
N ASP A 33 1.40 -9.62 -2.72
CA ASP A 33 0.50 -8.61 -2.17
C ASP A 33 -0.91 -8.66 -2.78
N PHE A 34 -1.28 -9.73 -3.49
CA PHE A 34 -2.60 -9.92 -4.13
C PHE A 34 -3.06 -8.77 -5.04
N GLY A 35 -2.13 -7.95 -5.53
CA GLY A 35 -2.44 -6.76 -6.33
C GLY A 35 -2.88 -5.54 -5.53
N ALA A 36 -2.83 -5.58 -4.19
CA ALA A 36 -3.21 -4.46 -3.33
C ALA A 36 -2.31 -3.22 -3.54
N PHE A 37 -1.03 -3.42 -3.84
CA PHE A 37 -0.07 -2.36 -4.11
C PHE A 37 0.07 -2.09 -5.60
N ILE A 38 -0.26 -0.85 -5.98
CA ILE A 38 0.01 -0.33 -7.32
C ILE A 38 1.43 0.24 -7.43
N GLN A 39 1.96 0.76 -6.33
CA GLN A 39 3.30 1.33 -6.27
C GLN A 39 3.94 0.97 -4.93
N LYS A 40 5.12 0.37 -4.98
CA LYS A 40 5.95 0.14 -3.79
C LYS A 40 6.95 1.28 -3.69
N LEU A 41 6.93 1.98 -2.57
CA LEU A 41 7.88 3.04 -2.22
C LEU A 41 8.17 2.93 -0.74
N GLU A 42 9.34 3.38 -0.31
CA GLU A 42 9.70 3.38 1.11
C GLU A 42 10.01 4.81 1.55
N LEU A 43 9.09 5.43 2.30
CA LEU A 43 9.31 6.73 2.91
C LEU A 43 9.74 6.50 4.36
N LEU A 44 11.03 6.75 4.62
CA LEU A 44 11.64 6.47 5.91
C LEU A 44 11.33 7.59 6.91
N PRO A 45 11.08 7.24 8.18
CA PRO A 45 10.92 8.22 9.23
C PRO A 45 12.24 8.98 9.48
N PRO A 46 12.16 10.18 10.08
CA PRO A 46 13.36 10.88 10.53
C PRO A 46 14.10 10.05 11.59
N PRO A 47 15.41 10.30 11.79
CA PRO A 47 16.18 9.66 12.83
C PRO A 47 15.54 9.84 14.20
N GLN A 48 15.57 8.79 15.02
CA GLN A 48 15.03 8.85 16.37
C GLN A 48 15.73 9.93 17.21
N PRO A 49 15.00 10.64 18.08
CA PRO A 49 15.61 11.61 18.97
C PRO A 49 16.65 10.95 19.87
N ALA A 50 17.75 11.64 20.15
CA ALA A 50 18.74 11.18 21.12
C ALA A 50 18.14 11.22 22.55
N PRO A 51 18.51 10.27 23.43
CA PRO A 51 18.14 10.34 24.85
C PRO A 51 18.55 11.68 25.48
N PRO A 52 17.75 12.27 26.40
CA PRO A 52 16.61 11.68 27.11
C PRO A 52 15.25 11.83 26.42
N LYS A 53 15.19 12.35 25.19
CA LYS A 53 13.92 12.58 24.50
C LYS A 53 13.26 11.24 24.13
N ALA A 54 11.96 11.14 24.37
CA ALA A 54 11.19 9.94 24.06
C ALA A 54 11.26 9.62 22.54
N PRO A 55 11.25 8.33 22.16
CA PRO A 55 11.12 7.91 20.78
C PRO A 55 9.85 8.45 20.13
N HIS A 56 9.82 8.49 18.80
CA HIS A 56 8.61 8.87 18.08
C HIS A 56 7.47 7.87 18.35
N PRO A 57 6.20 8.33 18.47
CA PRO A 57 5.08 7.50 18.93
C PRO A 57 4.72 6.34 17.98
N LEU A 58 5.06 6.44 16.69
CA LEU A 58 4.76 5.44 15.66
C LEU A 58 5.99 4.63 15.23
N THR A 59 7.06 4.68 16.04
CA THR A 59 8.32 3.98 15.74
C THR A 59 8.09 2.49 15.51
N GLY A 60 8.62 1.98 14.38
CA GLY A 60 8.52 0.57 14.01
C GLY A 60 7.22 0.18 13.29
N LEU A 61 6.26 1.11 13.17
CA LEU A 61 5.06 0.88 12.38
C LEU A 61 5.33 1.07 10.89
N LYS A 62 4.68 0.25 10.07
CA LYS A 62 4.70 0.35 8.59
C LYS A 62 3.27 0.55 8.10
N PHE A 63 3.07 1.52 7.20
CA PHE A 63 1.76 1.86 6.66
C PHE A 63 1.78 1.96 5.13
N ALA A 64 0.63 1.75 4.50
CA ALA A 64 0.41 2.05 3.09
C ALA A 64 -0.78 3.02 2.94
N VAL A 65 -0.75 3.83 1.89
CA VAL A 65 -1.76 4.87 1.64
C VAL A 65 -2.51 4.61 0.34
N SER A 66 -3.78 4.97 0.27
CA SER A 66 -4.51 4.96 -0.99
C SER A 66 -3.87 5.89 -2.03
N ASP A 67 -4.01 5.56 -3.32
CA ASP A 67 -3.57 6.39 -4.45
C ASP A 67 -4.42 7.66 -4.67
N VAL A 68 -4.59 8.40 -3.58
CA VAL A 68 -5.27 9.70 -3.47
C VAL A 68 -4.43 10.69 -2.68
N PHE A 69 -3.41 10.19 -1.96
CA PHE A 69 -2.46 11.01 -1.22
C PHE A 69 -1.22 11.28 -2.06
N ASP A 70 -0.89 12.56 -2.15
CA ASP A 70 0.34 12.99 -2.79
C ASP A 70 1.57 12.58 -1.98
N ILE A 71 2.58 12.10 -2.70
CA ILE A 71 3.91 11.80 -2.18
C ILE A 71 4.86 12.44 -3.17
N GLU A 72 5.80 13.22 -2.64
CA GLU A 72 6.80 13.93 -3.44
C GLU A 72 7.55 12.96 -4.36
N GLY A 73 7.67 13.34 -5.64
CA GLY A 73 8.35 12.53 -6.66
C GLY A 73 7.50 11.40 -7.23
N PHE A 74 6.23 11.24 -6.81
CA PHE A 74 5.31 10.26 -7.35
C PHE A 74 4.04 10.92 -7.92
N VAL A 75 3.55 10.38 -9.02
CA VAL A 75 2.25 10.76 -9.59
C VAL A 75 1.15 10.09 -8.77
N THR A 76 0.13 10.84 -8.39
CA THR A 76 -1.11 10.31 -7.78
C THR A 76 -2.10 10.03 -8.90
N GLY A 77 -2.51 8.76 -9.04
CA GLY A 77 -3.29 8.31 -10.18
C GLY A 77 -4.81 8.45 -10.01
N PHE A 78 -5.32 8.52 -8.79
CA PHE A 78 -6.76 8.55 -8.48
C PHE A 78 -7.55 7.40 -9.14
N GLY A 79 -6.88 6.26 -9.37
CA GLY A 79 -7.45 5.12 -10.09
C GLY A 79 -7.63 5.34 -11.60
N HIS A 80 -7.16 6.45 -12.17
CA HIS A 80 -7.30 6.78 -13.59
C HIS A 80 -5.98 6.60 -14.36
N PRO A 81 -5.86 5.61 -15.25
CA PRO A 81 -4.59 5.28 -15.91
C PRO A 81 -4.10 6.39 -16.85
N ASP A 82 -5.01 7.13 -17.48
CA ASP A 82 -4.62 8.27 -18.32
C ASP A 82 -4.12 9.46 -17.49
N TRP A 83 -4.64 9.64 -16.27
CA TRP A 83 -4.12 10.68 -15.36
C TRP A 83 -2.67 10.40 -15.01
N LEU A 84 -2.36 9.15 -14.66
CA LEU A 84 -1.01 8.69 -14.36
C LEU A 84 -0.02 8.93 -15.51
N ARG A 85 -0.51 8.91 -16.77
CA ARG A 85 0.31 9.09 -17.97
C ARG A 85 0.56 10.56 -18.33
N THR A 86 -0.36 11.45 -17.99
CA THR A 86 -0.32 12.85 -18.44
C THR A 86 0.10 13.84 -17.36
N HIS A 87 0.06 13.44 -16.08
CA HIS A 87 0.37 14.34 -14.98
C HIS A 87 1.80 14.17 -14.48
N GLU A 88 2.37 15.31 -14.10
CA GLU A 88 3.69 15.36 -13.48
C GLU A 88 3.66 14.81 -12.05
N PRO A 89 4.78 14.29 -11.55
CA PRO A 89 4.90 13.88 -10.16
C PRO A 89 4.60 15.02 -9.19
N SER A 90 4.03 14.70 -8.04
CA SER A 90 3.76 15.74 -7.03
C SER A 90 5.08 16.34 -6.52
N THR A 91 5.05 17.65 -6.29
CA THR A 91 6.18 18.40 -5.71
C THR A 91 6.17 18.39 -4.18
N ARG A 92 5.10 17.88 -3.56
CA ARG A 92 4.95 17.86 -2.11
C ARG A 92 4.28 16.57 -1.64
N THR A 93 4.66 16.14 -0.44
CA THR A 93 3.98 15.06 0.25
C THR A 93 2.79 15.60 1.04
N SER A 94 1.66 14.89 1.00
CA SER A 94 0.44 15.25 1.73
C SER A 94 0.72 15.38 3.24
N PRO A 95 0.13 16.39 3.93
CA PRO A 95 0.35 16.61 5.36
C PRO A 95 0.05 15.39 6.24
N VAL A 96 -0.96 14.59 5.87
CA VAL A 96 -1.32 13.37 6.61
C VAL A 96 -0.21 12.32 6.53
N VAL A 97 0.35 12.12 5.33
CA VAL A 97 1.45 11.18 5.11
C VAL A 97 2.70 11.66 5.83
N LEU A 98 2.97 12.96 5.75
CA LEU A 98 4.11 13.58 6.43
C LEU A 98 4.00 13.43 7.94
N ALA A 99 2.85 13.70 8.54
CA ALA A 99 2.63 13.56 9.98
C ALA A 99 2.87 12.12 10.48
N LEU A 100 2.46 11.11 9.71
CA LEU A 100 2.72 9.70 10.05
C LEU A 100 4.22 9.37 9.99
N VAL A 101 4.92 9.86 8.97
CA VAL A 101 6.35 9.65 8.80
C VAL A 101 7.16 10.38 9.87
N GLU A 102 6.85 11.64 10.14
CA GLU A 102 7.44 12.43 11.24
C GLU A 102 7.12 11.84 12.61
N GLY A 103 5.97 11.19 12.73
CA GLY A 103 5.58 10.38 13.88
C GLY A 103 6.37 9.08 14.03
N GLY A 104 7.28 8.75 13.13
CA GLY A 104 8.18 7.59 13.21
C GLY A 104 7.75 6.36 12.41
N ALA A 105 6.63 6.44 11.67
CA ALA A 105 6.16 5.34 10.84
C ALA A 105 6.86 5.31 9.49
N THR A 106 6.95 4.13 8.87
CA THR A 106 7.49 3.96 7.52
C THR A 106 6.37 3.75 6.51
N CYS A 107 6.28 4.58 5.46
CA CYS A 107 5.35 4.33 4.37
C CYS A 107 5.94 3.26 3.44
N ILE A 108 5.18 2.22 3.07
CA ILE A 108 5.66 1.08 2.25
C ILE A 108 5.02 1.01 0.85
N GLY A 109 4.13 1.94 0.50
CA GLY A 109 3.53 1.95 -0.83
C GLY A 109 2.20 2.69 -0.94
N LYS A 110 1.77 2.85 -2.19
CA LYS A 110 0.42 3.25 -2.57
C LYS A 110 -0.44 2.03 -2.90
N THR A 111 -1.67 2.01 -2.40
CA THR A 111 -2.66 0.96 -2.64
C THR A 111 -3.66 1.37 -3.72
N VAL A 112 -4.27 0.36 -4.33
CA VAL A 112 -5.32 0.53 -5.34
C VAL A 112 -6.51 1.33 -4.77
N VAL A 113 -7.10 2.18 -5.61
CA VAL A 113 -8.34 2.92 -5.34
C VAL A 113 -9.29 2.72 -6.53
N ASP A 114 -10.60 2.71 -6.27
CA ASP A 114 -11.62 2.73 -7.33
C ASP A 114 -11.50 4.01 -8.17
N GLU A 115 -11.92 3.96 -9.44
CA GLU A 115 -11.81 5.08 -10.39
C GLU A 115 -12.43 6.37 -9.83
N LEU A 116 -11.64 7.46 -9.85
CA LEU A 116 -11.97 8.80 -9.36
C LEU A 116 -12.34 8.87 -7.86
N ALA A 117 -12.10 7.81 -7.09
CA ALA A 117 -12.47 7.73 -5.68
C ALA A 117 -13.95 8.07 -5.39
N TYR A 118 -14.85 7.94 -6.37
CA TYR A 118 -16.24 8.44 -6.33
C TYR A 118 -17.19 7.68 -5.40
N ARG A 119 -16.67 6.80 -4.55
CA ARG A 119 -17.50 6.02 -3.63
C ARG A 119 -17.76 6.86 -2.37
N TYR A 120 -19.02 7.23 -2.16
CA TYR A 120 -19.58 8.06 -1.07
C TYR A 120 -19.35 7.59 0.38
N LEU A 121 -18.31 6.81 0.66
CA LEU A 121 -17.92 6.45 2.01
C LEU A 121 -16.51 6.97 2.28
N PRO A 122 -16.30 7.86 3.27
CA PRO A 122 -14.99 8.34 3.69
C PRO A 122 -14.21 7.25 4.44
N LEU A 123 -14.05 6.07 3.84
CA LEU A 123 -13.24 4.96 4.34
C LEU A 123 -11.93 4.92 3.55
N GLN A 124 -11.17 6.02 3.55
CA GLN A 124 -9.81 6.00 3.02
C GLN A 124 -8.96 5.13 3.96
N THR A 125 -8.60 3.96 3.44
CA THR A 125 -8.02 2.86 4.22
C THR A 125 -6.51 3.06 4.31
N VAL A 126 -5.99 3.31 5.52
CA VAL A 126 -4.55 3.27 5.79
C VAL A 126 -4.22 1.89 6.34
N PHE A 127 -3.43 1.12 5.59
CA PHE A 127 -3.13 -0.26 5.96
C PHE A 127 -1.88 -0.33 6.83
N LEU A 128 -2.02 -0.47 8.15
CA LEU A 128 -0.94 -0.86 9.05
C LEU A 128 -1.01 -2.36 9.33
N ARG A 129 0.09 -3.07 9.09
CA ARG A 129 0.19 -4.51 9.39
C ARG A 129 0.14 -4.68 10.92
N SER A 130 -1.07 -5.02 11.40
CA SER A 130 -1.52 -5.44 12.76
C SER A 130 -2.72 -4.68 13.33
N ARG A 131 -3.24 -3.63 12.67
CA ARG A 131 -4.54 -2.98 13.01
C ARG A 131 -5.04 -2.19 11.79
N LEU A 132 -6.20 -2.56 11.26
CA LEU A 132 -6.87 -1.83 10.18
C LEU A 132 -7.28 -0.45 10.73
N TRP A 133 -6.70 0.65 10.23
CA TRP A 133 -7.12 2.00 10.59
C TRP A 133 -8.00 2.58 9.48
N VAL A 134 -9.24 2.90 9.86
CA VAL A 134 -10.15 3.77 9.10
C VAL A 134 -9.95 5.18 9.63
N PHE A 135 -9.49 6.10 8.79
CA PHE A 135 -9.42 7.51 9.16
C PHE A 135 -10.79 8.16 8.95
N ASN A 136 -11.60 8.20 10.00
CA ASN A 136 -12.62 9.23 10.15
C ASN A 136 -12.88 9.47 11.65
N ASN A 137 -12.43 10.64 12.13
CA ASN A 137 -12.72 11.29 13.43
C ASN A 137 -12.65 10.43 14.73
N VAL A 138 -11.57 10.67 15.48
CA VAL A 138 -11.37 10.53 16.94
C VAL A 138 -12.37 9.65 17.72
N LEU A 139 -11.89 8.50 18.25
CA LEU A 139 -12.09 8.15 19.67
C LEU A 139 -11.06 7.15 20.22
N GLU A 140 -10.62 7.52 21.43
CA GLU A 140 -9.80 6.90 22.48
C GLU A 140 -9.92 5.38 22.75
N LEU A 141 -8.76 4.75 22.94
CA LEU A 141 -8.31 3.67 23.86
C LEU A 141 -9.25 2.50 24.22
N THR A 142 -8.82 1.24 24.02
CA THR A 142 -8.09 0.40 25.00
C THR A 142 -7.70 -0.91 24.29
N GLY A 143 -6.73 -1.74 24.65
CA GLY A 143 -5.66 -1.75 25.65
C GLY A 143 -4.89 -3.06 25.40
N MET A 144 -3.56 -3.04 25.56
CA MET A 144 -2.84 -4.23 26.05
C MET A 144 -2.28 -3.77 27.38
N ASP A 145 -2.82 -4.33 28.45
CA ASP A 145 -2.26 -4.39 29.80
C ASP A 145 -1.93 -3.04 30.45
N GLY A 146 -2.89 -2.54 31.25
CA GLY A 146 -2.72 -1.69 32.43
C GLY A 146 -1.70 -0.55 32.40
N GLU A 147 -2.18 0.69 32.18
CA GLU A 147 -2.15 1.79 33.16
C GLU A 147 -2.77 3.06 32.52
N GLU A 148 -3.57 3.74 33.33
CA GLU A 148 -4.50 4.82 32.97
C GLU A 148 -3.78 6.18 33.08
N GLY A 149 -3.78 6.99 32.02
CA GLY A 149 -3.14 8.30 32.00
C GLY A 149 -3.78 9.28 31.01
N LYS A 150 -4.70 10.10 31.54
CA LYS A 150 -5.47 11.21 30.91
C LYS A 150 -4.61 12.21 30.12
N GLY A 151 -5.12 12.70 28.99
CA GLY A 151 -4.65 13.96 28.39
C GLY A 151 -5.20 14.26 27.00
N GLY A 152 -6.46 14.70 26.91
CA GLY A 152 -7.05 15.23 25.67
C GLY A 152 -6.48 16.60 25.30
N GLY A 153 -6.12 16.77 24.02
CA GLY A 153 -5.62 18.01 23.45
C GLY A 153 -6.05 18.13 21.99
N GLU A 154 -6.89 19.12 21.75
CA GLU A 154 -7.63 19.48 20.55
C GLU A 154 -6.70 20.05 19.45
N LEU A 155 -6.70 19.42 18.28
CA LEU A 155 -6.09 19.94 17.04
C LEU A 155 -7.18 19.95 15.95
N GLU A 156 -8.27 20.66 16.24
CA GLU A 156 -9.26 21.10 15.26
C GLU A 156 -8.66 22.26 14.46
N GLY A 157 -8.42 22.06 13.17
CA GLY A 157 -8.12 23.15 12.25
C GLY A 157 -6.86 22.96 11.41
N MET A 158 -6.86 21.99 10.49
CA MET A 158 -6.19 22.12 9.19
C MET A 158 -6.51 20.92 8.29
N ILE A 159 -7.76 20.83 7.83
CA ILE A 159 -8.10 19.98 6.69
C ILE A 159 -9.03 20.77 5.77
N THR A 160 -8.41 21.53 4.87
CA THR A 160 -9.02 21.92 3.59
C THR A 160 -7.96 21.65 2.54
N CYS A 161 -8.37 20.89 1.52
CA CYS A 161 -7.58 20.61 0.33
C CYS A 161 -7.13 21.89 -0.37
#